data_AF-A0A2U0RYX1-F1
#
_entry.id   AF-A0A2U0RYX1-F1
#
_cell.length_a   1.000
_cell.length_b   1.000
_cell.length_c   1.000
_cell.angle_alpha   90.00
_cell.angle_beta   90.00
_cell.angle_gamma   90.00
#
_symmetry.space_group_name_H-M   'P 1'
#
loop_
_entity.id
_entity.type
_entity.pdbx_description
1 polymer ?
#
loop_
_entity_poly.entity_id
_entity_poly.type
_entity_poly.pdbx_seq_one_letter_code
_entity_poly.pdbx_strand_id
1 'polypeptide(L)' 'MATTVNKAKGRLFKRKDDKYLIYVPVDLAEDSMFPFQTSSAVPVKISFSIGENKLTVEKWNEEIE' A
#
# COMPACT_ATOMS: atom_id res chain seq x y z
N MET A 1 -20.51 8.60 -9.80
CA MET A 1 -19.65 9.51 -9.03
C MET A 1 -18.51 8.65 -8.49
N ALA A 2 -17.29 8.81 -8.98
CA ALA A 2 -16.15 8.04 -8.49
C ALA A 2 -15.77 8.60 -7.11
N THR A 3 -16.01 7.84 -6.06
CA THR A 3 -15.51 8.17 -4.72
C THR A 3 -13.99 8.05 -4.78
N THR A 4 -13.27 9.17 -4.72
CA THR A 4 -11.80 9.15 -4.72
C THR A 4 -11.30 8.41 -3.50
N VAL A 5 -10.77 7.20 -3.70
CA VAL A 5 -10.12 6.42 -2.65
C VAL A 5 -8.72 6.99 -2.47
N ASN A 6 -8.39 7.45 -1.26
CA ASN A 6 -7.10 8.06 -0.94
C ASN A 6 -6.35 7.31 0.17
N LYS A 7 -6.93 6.21 0.67
CA LYS A 7 -6.33 5.31 1.65
C LYS A 7 -6.73 3.86 1.32
N ALA A 8 -5.77 2.94 1.41
CA ALA A 8 -6.04 1.52 1.18
C ALA A 8 -5.05 0.62 1.95
N LYS A 9 -5.43 -0.65 2.13
CA LYS A 9 -4.58 -1.68 2.75
C LYS A 9 -3.66 -2.30 1.68
N GLY A 10 -2.37 -1.97 1.76
CA GLY A 10 -1.32 -2.51 0.90
C GLY A 10 -0.49 -3.60 1.58
N ARG A 11 0.61 -3.99 0.93
CA ARG A 11 1.56 -4.97 1.48
C ARG A 11 3.00 -4.51 1.22
N LEU A 12 3.87 -4.68 2.21
CA LEU A 12 5.31 -4.46 2.09
C LEU A 12 6.04 -5.80 2.17
N PHE A 13 6.99 -6.02 1.27
CA PHE A 13 7.72 -7.28 1.14
C PHE A 13 9.22 -7.02 1.15
N LYS A 14 9.98 -7.83 1.90
CA LYS A 14 11.44 -7.85 1.81
C LYS A 14 11.89 -8.99 0.88
N ARG A 15 12.68 -8.66 -0.14
CA ARG A 15 13.30 -9.61 -1.08
C ARG A 15 14.64 -10.12 -0.57
N LYS A 16 15.17 -11.16 -1.23
CA LYS A 16 16.48 -11.75 -0.92
C LYS A 16 17.66 -10.80 -1.17
N ASP A 17 17.50 -9.82 -2.05
CA ASP A 17 18.50 -8.79 -2.35
C ASP A 17 18.42 -7.57 -1.41
N ASP A 18 17.83 -7.74 -0.21
CA ASP A 18 17.59 -6.70 0.79
C ASP A 18 16.76 -5.50 0.33
N LYS A 19 16.13 -5.59 -0.85
CA LYS A 19 15.20 -4.57 -1.36
C LYS A 19 13.79 -4.79 -0.84
N TYR A 20 13.07 -3.68 -0.70
CA TYR A 20 11.66 -3.67 -0.35
C TYR A 20 10.81 -3.43 -1.59
N LEU A 21 9.72 -4.17 -1.71
CA LEU A 21 8.65 -3.93 -2.68
C LEU A 21 7.37 -3.57 -1.94
N ILE A 22 6.63 -2.62 -2.47
CA ILE A 22 5.30 -2.25 -1.98
C ILE A 22 4.25 -2.61 -3.01
N TYR A 23 3.18 -3.25 -2.55
CA TYR A 23 1.94 -3.42 -3.29
C TYR A 23 1.01 -2.25 -2.96
N VAL A 24 0.68 -1.47 -3.99
CA VAL A 24 -0.32 -0.41 -3.95
C VAL A 24 -1.61 -0.96 -4.56
N PRO A 25 -2.75 -0.94 -3.85
CA PRO A 25 -4.01 -1.46 -4.38
C PRO A 25 -4.53 -0.71 -5.62
N VAL A 26 -5.23 -1.42 -6.51
CA VAL A 26 -5.82 -0.87 -7.75
C VAL A 26 -6.78 0.29 -7.48
N ASP A 27 -7.50 0.23 -6.35
CA ASP A 27 -8.41 1.29 -5.94
C ASP A 27 -7.68 2.61 -5.66
N LEU A 28 -6.36 2.55 -5.40
CA LEU A 28 -5.51 3.70 -5.09
C LEU A 28 -4.62 4.13 -6.27
N ALA A 29 -4.33 3.23 -7.23
CA ALA A 29 -3.43 3.50 -8.35
C ALA A 29 -3.82 2.69 -9.61
N GLU A 30 -3.80 3.33 -10.79
CA GLU A 30 -4.24 2.74 -12.06
C GLU A 30 -3.36 1.58 -12.56
N ASP A 31 -2.06 1.58 -12.24
CA ASP A 31 -1.10 0.52 -12.61
C ASP A 31 -0.62 -0.25 -11.38
N SER A 32 -1.57 -0.82 -10.63
CA SER A 32 -1.25 -1.65 -9.46
C SER A 32 -0.66 -2.99 -9.89
N MET A 33 0.55 -3.29 -9.41
CA MET A 33 1.12 -4.63 -9.53
C MET A 33 0.29 -5.64 -8.73
N PHE A 34 0.07 -6.87 -9.23
CA PHE A 34 -0.65 -7.88 -8.47
C PHE A 34 0.01 -8.18 -7.10
N PRO A 35 -0.76 -8.44 -6.04
CA PRO A 35 -0.20 -8.73 -4.72
C PRO A 35 0.54 -10.07 -4.73
N PHE A 36 1.87 -10.03 -4.58
CA PHE A 36 2.66 -11.25 -4.48
C PHE A 36 2.33 -12.02 -3.20
N GLN A 37 2.16 -13.33 -3.32
CA GLN A 37 2.02 -14.24 -2.19
C GLN A 37 3.42 -14.62 -1.70
N THR A 38 3.91 -13.91 -0.67
CA THR A 38 5.16 -14.27 0.02
C THR A 38 4.93 -14.30 1.53
N SER A 39 5.69 -15.16 2.22
CA SER A 39 5.62 -15.34 3.67
C SER A 39 6.13 -14.13 4.46
N SER A 40 6.95 -13.26 3.84
CA SER A 40 7.55 -12.06 4.45
C SER A 40 6.71 -10.78 4.30
N ALA A 41 5.43 -10.91 3.96
CA ALA A 41 4.56 -9.79 3.66
C ALA A 41 3.94 -9.16 4.92
N VAL A 42 4.27 -7.90 5.19
CA VAL A 42 3.68 -7.13 6.30
C VAL A 42 2.54 -6.26 5.76
N PRO A 43 1.34 -6.27 6.38
CA PRO A 43 0.25 -5.37 5.99
C PRO A 43 0.60 -3.93 6.36
N VAL A 44 0.34 -3.02 5.42
CA VAL A 44 0.59 -1.58 5.59
C VAL A 44 -0.63 -0.78 5.16
N LYS A 45 -0.83 0.38 5.77
CA LYS A 45 -1.76 1.39 5.29
C LYS A 45 -1.01 2.34 4.35
N ILE A 46 -1.56 2.54 3.17
CA ILE A 46 -1.03 3.45 2.15
C ILE A 46 -2.03 4.58 1.99
N SER A 47 -1.57 5.82 2.07
CA SER A 47 -2.42 7.00 1.89
C SER A 47 -1.72 8.16 1.21
N PHE A 48 -2.51 9.02 0.57
CA PHE A 48 -2.07 10.28 0.00
C PHE A 48 -3.15 11.36 0.15
N SER A 49 -2.74 12.62 0.03
CA SER A 49 -3.63 13.79 0.03
C SER A 49 -3.54 14.51 -1.30
N ILE A 50 -4.67 14.96 -1.84
CA ILE A 50 -4.68 15.75 -3.09
C ILE A 50 -3.98 17.09 -2.82
N GLY A 51 -3.02 17.44 -3.67
CA GLY A 51 -2.19 18.64 -3.51
C GLY A 51 -0.89 18.41 -2.73
N GLU A 52 -0.72 17.24 -2.12
CA GLU A 52 0.56 16.82 -1.55
C GLU A 52 1.30 15.89 -2.52
N ASN A 53 2.56 16.20 -2.82
CA ASN A 53 3.43 15.34 -3.64
C ASN A 53 4.09 14.24 -2.79
N LYS A 54 3.31 13.56 -1.94
CA LYS A 54 3.82 12.58 -0.97
C LYS A 54 2.90 11.37 -0.87
N LEU A 55 3.51 10.19 -0.81
CA LEU A 55 2.87 8.93 -0.43
C LEU A 55 3.28 8.57 1.00
N THR A 56 2.33 8.25 1.86
CA THR A 56 2.58 7.82 3.24
C THR A 56 2.33 6.31 3.34
N VAL A 57 3.28 5.60 3.95
CA VAL A 57 3.22 4.16 4.19
C VAL A 57 3.47 3.92 5.67
N GLU A 58 2.48 3.36 6.35
CA GLU A 58 2.54 3.10 7.80
C GLU A 58 2.14 1.65 8.10
N LYS A 59 2.59 1.12 9.24
CA LYS A 59 2.18 -0.22 9.68
C LYS A 59 0.66 -0.25 9.82
N TRP A 60 0.03 -1.31 9.31
CA TRP A 60 -1.41 -1.51 9.52
C TRP A 60 -1.68 -1.82 11.00
N ASN A 61 -2.41 -0.94 11.69
CA ASN A 61 -2.91 -1.16 13.04
C ASN A 61 -4.36 -1.64 12.95
N GLU A 62 -4.61 -2.89 13.35
CA GLU A 62 -5.95 -3.50 13.32
C GLU A 62 -6.92 -2.92 14.37
N GLU A 63 -6.42 -2.19 15.36
CA GLU A 63 -7.23 -1.59 16.43
C GLU A 63 -8.00 -0.31 16.02
N ILE A 64 -7.89 0.12 14.76
CA ILE A 64 -8.59 1.29 14.23
C ILE A 64 -9.50 0.87 13.07
N GLU A 65 -10.50 0.04 13.35
CA GLU A 65 -11.66 -0.19 12.47
C GLU A 65 -12.96 -0.19 13.29
#